data_AF-A0A016S5U4-F1
#
_entry.id   AF-A0A016S5U4-F1
#
_cell.length_a   1.000
_cell.length_b   1.000
_cell.length_c   1.000
_cell.angle_alpha   90.00
_cell.angle_beta   90.00
_cell.angle_gamma   90.00
#
_symmetry.space_group_name_H-M   'P 1'
#
loop_
_entity.id
_entity.type
_entity.pdbx_description
1 polymer ?
#
loop_
_entity_poly.entity_id
_entity_poly.type
_entity_poly.pdbx_seq_one_letter_code
_entity_poly.pdbx_strand_id
1 'polypeptide(L)'
;MAPSPDINVRVTTMDAELEFAIQSNTTGKQLFDQVVKTIGLREIWYFGLQYTDTKGFPTWLKLNKKVLSQDVKKDSTLMFKFRAKFYPEDVGEEIIQDVTLRLFYLQVKDAILSDEVYCSPETSVLLASFAMQAKYGDYQPETHKPGCLTADRLLPQRVAGQFKMSSDDWEKRIMTWWADHRGTSREQAMLEYLKLAQDLEMYGVNYFEIRNKKGTDLYLGVDALGLNIYEKSDKLSPKVGFPWSEIRNISFNDKKFVIKPIDKKANDFVFYAPRLRINKRILALCMGNHELYMRRRKPDTIEVQQMKQQAREERALKQAEQERLNKVRSKAQSYLRIVFEISASDESPTTADQNASEDNLTHRKSSSSTSYRIEAAFHVLSAREYKVLKPCNLEQDGGAKADLQGFCTLYSIAGNK
;
A
#
# COMPACT_ATOMS: atom_id res chain seq x y z
N MET A 1 -38.22 -1.31 -28.67
CA MET A 1 -36.80 -0.96 -28.92
C MET A 1 -35.95 -2.09 -28.38
N ALA A 2 -35.13 -2.74 -29.20
CA ALA A 2 -34.19 -3.74 -28.70
C ALA A 2 -33.19 -3.07 -27.74
N PRO A 3 -32.82 -3.72 -26.61
CA PRO A 3 -31.80 -3.19 -25.72
C PRO A 3 -30.50 -3.01 -26.51
N SER A 4 -29.86 -1.84 -26.38
CA SER A 4 -28.54 -1.62 -26.96
C SER A 4 -27.57 -2.64 -26.42
N PRO A 5 -26.67 -3.22 -27.25
CA PRO A 5 -25.74 -4.23 -26.80
C PRO A 5 -24.87 -3.69 -25.66
N ASP A 6 -24.67 -4.53 -24.65
CA ASP A 6 -23.79 -4.23 -23.52
C ASP A 6 -22.34 -4.10 -23.98
N ILE A 7 -21.63 -3.15 -23.40
CA ILE A 7 -20.26 -2.82 -23.76
C ILE A 7 -19.36 -3.23 -22.61
N ASN A 8 -18.39 -4.09 -22.92
CA ASN A 8 -17.46 -4.60 -21.93
C ASN A 8 -16.42 -3.54 -21.58
N VAL A 9 -16.18 -3.39 -20.28
CA VAL A 9 -15.24 -2.45 -19.70
C VAL A 9 -14.36 -3.18 -18.72
N ARG A 10 -13.05 -3.01 -18.83
CA ARG A 10 -12.08 -3.47 -17.84
C ARG A 10 -11.47 -2.27 -17.13
N VAL A 11 -11.49 -2.31 -15.80
CA VAL A 11 -10.88 -1.31 -14.95
C VAL A 11 -9.78 -1.97 -14.13
N THR A 12 -8.53 -1.56 -14.36
CA THR A 12 -7.37 -2.04 -13.60
C THR A 12 -7.07 -1.05 -12.47
N THR A 13 -7.19 -1.48 -11.22
CA THR A 13 -6.70 -0.72 -10.05
C THR A 13 -5.18 -0.91 -9.92
N MET A 14 -4.59 -0.70 -8.73
CA MET A 14 -3.18 -1.06 -8.51
C MET A 14 -2.99 -2.53 -8.14
N ASP A 15 -4.06 -3.21 -7.73
CA ASP A 15 -4.04 -4.52 -7.08
C ASP A 15 -5.13 -5.49 -7.57
N ALA A 16 -6.00 -5.05 -8.48
CA ALA A 16 -7.11 -5.84 -9.02
C ALA A 16 -7.45 -5.45 -10.46
N GLU A 17 -8.05 -6.39 -11.18
CA GLU A 17 -8.75 -6.14 -12.44
C GLU A 17 -10.25 -6.38 -12.22
N LEU A 18 -11.06 -5.41 -12.64
CA LEU A 18 -12.51 -5.45 -12.51
C LEU A 18 -13.13 -5.39 -13.90
N GLU A 19 -14.11 -6.25 -14.16
CA GLU A 19 -14.85 -6.25 -15.42
C GLU A 19 -16.31 -5.85 -15.20
N PHE A 20 -16.81 -4.96 -16.07
CA PHE A 20 -18.15 -4.42 -16.01
C PHE A 20 -18.78 -4.44 -17.40
N ALA A 21 -20.11 -4.52 -17.43
CA ALA A 21 -20.92 -4.26 -18.62
C ALA A 21 -21.59 -2.89 -18.45
N ILE A 22 -21.41 -2.00 -19.44
CA ILE A 22 -22.05 -0.68 -19.45
C ILE A 22 -23.00 -0.53 -20.65
N GLN A 23 -23.98 0.34 -20.48
CA GLN A 23 -24.89 0.73 -21.54
C GLN A 23 -24.34 1.92 -22.34
N SER A 24 -24.84 2.11 -23.55
CA SER A 24 -24.44 3.22 -24.43
C SER A 24 -24.69 4.62 -23.84
N ASN A 25 -25.63 4.74 -22.91
CA ASN A 25 -25.96 5.98 -22.21
C ASN A 25 -25.17 6.18 -20.90
N THR A 26 -24.37 5.21 -20.47
CA THR A 26 -23.66 5.26 -19.19
C THR A 26 -22.70 6.45 -19.13
N THR A 27 -22.82 7.22 -18.06
CA THR A 27 -21.97 8.36 -17.75
C THR A 27 -20.67 7.91 -17.08
N GLY A 28 -19.63 8.74 -17.19
CA GLY A 28 -18.37 8.48 -16.49
C GLY A 28 -18.56 8.38 -14.97
N LYS A 29 -19.50 9.14 -14.41
CA LYS A 29 -19.84 9.05 -12.98
C LYS A 29 -20.42 7.68 -12.62
N GLN A 30 -21.35 7.16 -13.41
CA GLN A 30 -21.95 5.85 -13.14
C GLN A 30 -20.90 4.72 -13.18
N LEU A 31 -20.00 4.73 -14.16
CA LEU A 31 -18.89 3.77 -14.22
C LEU A 31 -17.95 3.93 -13.01
N PHE A 32 -17.59 5.17 -12.67
CA PHE A 32 -16.74 5.46 -11.53
C PHE A 32 -17.36 5.00 -10.20
N ASP A 33 -18.65 5.29 -9.99
CA ASP A 33 -19.41 4.89 -8.79
C ASP A 33 -19.45 3.36 -8.64
N GLN A 34 -19.60 2.61 -9.75
CA GLN A 34 -19.55 1.14 -9.72
C GLN A 34 -18.18 0.62 -9.27
N VAL A 35 -17.10 1.21 -9.79
CA VAL A 35 -15.73 0.84 -9.40
C VAL A 35 -15.50 1.06 -7.91
N VAL A 36 -15.78 2.27 -7.40
CA VAL A 36 -15.52 2.61 -5.99
C VAL A 36 -16.39 1.82 -5.03
N LYS A 37 -17.64 1.51 -5.41
CA LYS A 37 -18.52 0.64 -4.63
C LYS A 37 -18.00 -0.80 -4.56
N THR A 38 -17.45 -1.31 -5.67
CA THR A 38 -16.91 -2.69 -5.74
C THR A 38 -15.70 -2.87 -4.83
N ILE A 39 -14.83 -1.85 -4.75
CA ILE A 39 -13.62 -1.90 -3.91
C ILE A 39 -13.83 -1.35 -2.48
N GLY A 40 -15.03 -0.86 -2.15
CA GLY A 40 -15.33 -0.30 -0.82
C GLY A 40 -14.67 1.05 -0.51
N LEU A 41 -14.37 1.86 -1.54
CA LEU A 41 -13.69 3.14 -1.39
C LEU A 41 -14.69 4.30 -1.30
N ARG A 42 -14.56 5.12 -0.24
CA ARG A 42 -15.40 6.31 0.01
C ARG A 42 -14.65 7.62 -0.21
N GLU A 43 -13.33 7.63 -0.10
CA GLU A 43 -12.46 8.80 -0.32
C GLU A 43 -12.27 9.11 -1.81
N ILE A 44 -13.39 9.20 -2.53
CA ILE A 44 -13.43 9.25 -4.00
C ILE A 44 -12.74 10.46 -4.61
N TRP A 45 -12.57 11.53 -3.83
CA TRP A 45 -12.07 12.82 -4.29
C TRP A 45 -10.61 12.81 -4.74
N TYR A 46 -9.83 11.79 -4.36
CA TYR A 46 -8.46 11.61 -4.85
C TYR A 46 -8.40 10.94 -6.22
N PHE A 47 -9.41 10.15 -6.60
CA PHE A 47 -9.28 9.18 -7.68
C PHE A 47 -9.97 9.61 -8.97
N GLY A 48 -9.56 8.98 -10.07
CA GLY A 48 -10.22 9.08 -11.35
C GLY A 48 -10.00 7.83 -12.21
N LEU A 49 -10.69 7.80 -13.34
CA LEU A 49 -10.47 6.79 -14.38
C LEU A 49 -9.62 7.40 -15.49
N GLN A 50 -8.48 6.80 -15.77
CA GLN A 50 -7.60 7.17 -16.89
C GLN A 50 -7.79 6.17 -18.03
N TYR A 51 -7.81 6.65 -19.26
CA TYR A 51 -7.84 5.82 -20.47
C TYR A 51 -6.85 6.37 -21.51
N THR A 52 -6.53 5.56 -22.51
CA THR A 52 -5.73 6.00 -23.66
C THR A 52 -6.67 6.51 -24.75
N ASP A 53 -6.52 7.77 -25.15
CA ASP A 53 -7.33 8.35 -26.22
C ASP A 53 -6.98 7.77 -27.61
N THR A 54 -7.77 8.08 -28.63
CA THR A 54 -7.52 7.61 -30.01
C THR A 54 -6.18 8.08 -30.58
N LYS A 55 -5.52 9.05 -29.95
CA LYS A 55 -4.21 9.59 -30.33
C LYS A 55 -3.08 9.02 -29.48
N GLY A 56 -3.35 8.06 -28.60
CA GLY A 56 -2.37 7.40 -27.75
C GLY A 56 -2.01 8.16 -26.47
N PHE A 57 -2.75 9.21 -26.08
CA PHE A 57 -2.44 9.99 -24.88
C PHE A 57 -3.26 9.56 -23.66
N PRO A 58 -2.64 9.49 -22.47
CA PRO A 58 -3.37 9.25 -21.24
C PRO A 58 -4.30 10.42 -20.93
N THR A 59 -5.57 10.13 -20.77
CA THR A 59 -6.65 11.10 -20.55
C THR A 59 -7.54 10.67 -19.40
N TRP A 60 -7.95 11.62 -18.56
CA TRP A 60 -8.90 11.38 -17.48
C TRP A 60 -10.35 11.43 -18.01
N LEU A 61 -11.12 10.40 -17.68
CA LEU A 61 -12.54 10.33 -17.97
C LEU A 61 -13.29 11.44 -17.26
N LYS A 62 -14.12 12.17 -18.00
CA LYS A 62 -15.02 13.18 -17.45
C LYS A 62 -16.26 12.52 -16.88
N LEU A 63 -16.49 12.69 -15.59
CA LEU A 63 -17.60 12.04 -14.88
C LEU A 63 -18.97 12.55 -15.36
N ASN A 64 -19.07 13.82 -15.75
CA ASN A 64 -20.31 14.46 -16.22
C ASN A 64 -20.64 14.21 -17.70
N LYS A 65 -19.93 13.32 -18.39
CA LYS A 65 -20.17 12.99 -19.80
C LYS A 65 -20.38 11.49 -19.98
N LYS A 66 -21.09 11.10 -21.05
CA LYS A 66 -21.21 9.69 -21.45
C LYS A 66 -19.83 9.11 -21.77
N VAL A 67 -19.57 7.87 -21.36
CA VAL A 67 -18.26 7.22 -21.60
C VAL A 67 -17.94 7.20 -23.10
N LEU A 68 -18.87 6.73 -23.92
CA LEU A 68 -18.71 6.62 -25.38
C LEU A 68 -18.71 7.96 -26.13
N SER A 69 -19.14 9.05 -25.48
CA SER A 69 -19.07 10.40 -26.08
C SER A 69 -17.68 11.02 -25.98
N GLN A 70 -16.78 10.36 -25.25
CA GLN A 70 -15.40 10.77 -25.06
C GLN A 70 -14.50 9.99 -26.01
N ASP A 71 -13.29 10.49 -26.21
CA ASP A 71 -12.34 9.99 -27.22
C ASP A 71 -11.66 8.67 -26.81
N VAL A 72 -12.43 7.75 -26.21
CA VAL A 72 -11.95 6.44 -25.75
C VAL A 72 -11.68 5.57 -26.97
N LYS A 73 -10.53 4.88 -26.98
CA LYS A 73 -10.21 3.91 -28.03
C LYS A 73 -11.30 2.83 -28.09
N LYS A 74 -11.93 2.70 -29.25
CA LYS A 74 -13.06 1.78 -29.49
C LYS A 74 -12.58 0.37 -29.78
N ASP A 75 -11.98 -0.25 -28.78
CA ASP A 75 -11.65 -1.69 -28.81
C ASP A 75 -12.87 -2.51 -28.35
N SER A 76 -12.83 -3.84 -28.50
CA SER A 76 -13.90 -4.75 -28.05
C SER A 76 -14.18 -4.65 -26.54
N THR A 77 -13.15 -4.30 -25.77
CA THR A 77 -13.23 -4.02 -24.34
C THR A 77 -12.61 -2.65 -24.09
N LEU A 78 -13.34 -1.75 -23.43
CA LEU A 78 -12.83 -0.45 -23.05
C LEU A 78 -11.91 -0.59 -21.83
N MET A 79 -10.67 -0.12 -21.94
CA MET A 79 -9.65 -0.25 -20.89
C MET A 79 -9.52 1.06 -20.11
N PHE A 80 -9.70 0.98 -18.80
CA PHE A 80 -9.47 2.08 -17.87
C PHE A 80 -8.50 1.68 -16.76
N LYS A 81 -7.76 2.66 -16.26
CA LYS A 81 -6.94 2.56 -15.05
C LYS A 81 -7.57 3.41 -13.96
N PHE A 82 -7.88 2.81 -12.81
CA PHE A 82 -8.31 3.55 -11.62
C PHE A 82 -7.07 4.00 -10.86
N ARG A 83 -6.83 5.32 -10.80
CA ARG A 83 -5.59 5.91 -10.28
C ARG A 83 -5.88 7.15 -9.43
N ALA A 84 -5.01 7.42 -8.46
CA ALA A 84 -5.03 8.69 -7.74
C ALA A 84 -4.60 9.81 -8.70
N LYS A 85 -5.46 10.80 -8.83
CA LYS A 85 -5.30 12.00 -9.65
C LYS A 85 -4.84 13.20 -8.82
N PHE A 86 -5.30 13.27 -7.57
CA PHE A 86 -4.97 14.32 -6.62
C PHE A 86 -4.35 13.67 -5.39
N TYR A 87 -3.35 14.32 -4.82
CA TYR A 87 -2.61 13.83 -3.65
C TYR A 87 -3.01 14.63 -2.39
N PRO A 88 -2.92 14.02 -1.20
CA PRO A 88 -3.07 14.74 0.07
C PRO A 88 -1.92 15.75 0.29
N GLU A 89 -2.16 16.78 1.10
CA GLU A 89 -1.11 17.64 1.69
C GLU A 89 -0.37 16.90 2.81
N ASP A 90 -1.09 16.08 3.60
CA ASP A 90 -0.50 15.18 4.61
C ASP A 90 -1.19 13.81 4.58
N VAL A 91 -0.43 12.77 4.22
CA VAL A 91 -0.93 11.39 4.15
C VAL A 91 -1.40 10.85 5.50
N GLY A 92 -0.79 11.30 6.61
CA GLY A 92 -1.08 10.84 7.97
C GLY A 92 -2.44 11.32 8.48
N GLU A 93 -2.81 12.54 8.10
CA GLU A 93 -4.04 13.19 8.56
C GLU A 93 -5.22 13.01 7.59
N GLU A 94 -4.93 12.91 6.29
CA GLU A 94 -5.97 12.89 5.25
C GLU A 94 -6.43 11.49 4.84
N ILE A 95 -5.54 10.48 4.84
CA ILE A 95 -5.90 9.13 4.39
C ILE A 95 -6.58 8.37 5.52
N ILE A 96 -7.87 8.08 5.33
CA ILE A 96 -8.72 7.50 6.37
C ILE A 96 -8.80 5.98 6.25
N GLN A 97 -9.13 5.46 5.07
CA GLN A 97 -9.40 4.04 4.86
C GLN A 97 -8.15 3.27 4.41
N ASP A 98 -8.04 2.02 4.89
CA ASP A 98 -6.93 1.12 4.52
C ASP A 98 -6.90 0.83 2.99
N VAL A 99 -8.06 0.81 2.33
CA VAL A 99 -8.13 0.66 0.85
C VAL A 99 -7.49 1.85 0.13
N THR A 100 -7.76 3.08 0.58
CA THR A 100 -7.18 4.31 0.03
C THR A 100 -5.68 4.32 0.25
N LEU A 101 -5.24 4.00 1.48
CA LEU A 101 -3.84 3.87 1.85
C LEU A 101 -3.09 2.91 0.93
N ARG A 102 -3.63 1.70 0.76
CA ARG A 102 -3.03 0.67 -0.09
C ARG A 102 -2.91 1.11 -1.55
N LEU A 103 -3.94 1.74 -2.10
CA LEU A 103 -3.91 2.21 -3.50
C LEU A 103 -2.90 3.33 -3.72
N PHE A 104 -2.80 4.29 -2.79
CA PHE A 104 -1.75 5.33 -2.84
C PHE A 104 -0.36 4.72 -2.70
N TYR A 105 -0.15 3.86 -1.71
CA TYR A 105 1.12 3.17 -1.48
C TYR A 105 1.60 2.45 -2.75
N LEU A 106 0.75 1.64 -3.37
CA LEU A 106 1.12 0.91 -4.57
C LEU A 106 1.43 1.86 -5.74
N GLN A 107 0.64 2.92 -5.93
CA GLN A 107 0.85 3.88 -7.02
C GLN A 107 2.15 4.67 -6.85
N VAL A 108 2.42 5.16 -5.64
CA VAL A 108 3.65 5.91 -5.33
C VAL A 108 4.87 5.00 -5.42
N LYS A 109 4.77 3.76 -4.92
CA LYS A 109 5.83 2.77 -5.07
C LYS A 109 6.16 2.48 -6.53
N ASP A 110 5.14 2.32 -7.38
CA ASP A 110 5.35 2.12 -8.83
C ASP A 110 6.02 3.36 -9.48
N ALA A 111 5.60 4.56 -9.10
CA ALA A 111 6.19 5.81 -9.59
C ALA A 111 7.67 5.97 -9.18
N ILE A 112 8.04 5.58 -7.96
CA ILE A 112 9.43 5.61 -7.49
C ILE A 112 10.27 4.55 -8.22
N LEU A 113 9.78 3.31 -8.27
CA LEU A 113 10.50 2.21 -8.90
C LEU A 113 10.69 2.39 -10.42
N SER A 114 9.77 3.10 -11.08
CA SER A 114 9.84 3.43 -12.51
C SER A 114 10.66 4.70 -12.83
N ASP A 115 11.29 5.32 -11.82
CA ASP A 115 12.02 6.60 -11.94
C ASP A 115 11.12 7.76 -12.45
N GLU A 116 9.78 7.67 -12.32
CA GLU A 116 8.86 8.80 -12.53
C GLU A 116 9.04 9.85 -11.42
N VAL A 117 9.21 9.38 -10.18
CA VAL A 117 9.55 10.20 -9.02
C VAL A 117 11.01 9.94 -8.65
N TYR A 118 11.82 10.99 -8.66
CA TYR A 118 13.20 10.88 -8.20
C TYR A 118 13.25 10.53 -6.71
N CYS A 119 14.10 9.57 -6.37
CA CYS A 119 14.36 9.16 -4.99
C CYS A 119 15.86 8.93 -4.80
N SER A 120 16.45 9.46 -3.73
CA SER A 120 17.86 9.22 -3.43
C SER A 120 18.13 7.73 -3.13
N PRO A 121 19.38 7.26 -3.28
CA PRO A 121 19.75 5.88 -2.95
C PRO A 121 19.42 5.51 -1.49
N GLU A 122 19.72 6.40 -0.54
CA GLU A 122 19.49 6.19 0.89
C GLU A 122 18.00 6.04 1.20
N THR A 123 17.18 6.97 0.68
CA THR A 123 15.73 6.92 0.86
C THR A 123 15.14 5.71 0.14
N SER A 124 15.66 5.31 -1.03
CA SER A 124 15.18 4.13 -1.75
C SER A 124 15.36 2.84 -0.96
N VAL A 125 16.48 2.67 -0.25
CA VAL A 125 16.72 1.51 0.62
C VAL A 125 15.75 1.49 1.79
N LEU A 126 15.52 2.64 2.44
CA LEU A 126 14.58 2.72 3.55
C LEU A 126 13.15 2.44 3.09
N LEU A 127 12.71 3.02 1.97
CA LEU A 127 11.41 2.72 1.35
C LEU A 127 11.28 1.24 0.99
N ALA A 128 12.32 0.62 0.45
CA ALA A 128 12.31 -0.82 0.17
C ALA A 128 12.11 -1.66 1.44
N SER A 129 12.73 -1.28 2.57
CA SER A 129 12.55 -1.97 3.85
C SER A 129 11.11 -1.90 4.37
N PHE A 130 10.43 -0.74 4.25
CA PHE A 130 9.00 -0.63 4.56
C PHE A 130 8.14 -1.44 3.60
N ALA A 131 8.52 -1.51 2.32
CA ALA A 131 7.82 -2.36 1.35
C ALA A 131 7.93 -3.85 1.70
N MET A 132 9.06 -4.30 2.27
CA MET A 132 9.23 -5.68 2.77
C MET A 132 8.37 -5.93 3.99
N GLN A 133 8.34 -5.00 4.94
CA GLN A 133 7.43 -5.10 6.10
C GLN A 133 5.96 -5.15 5.66
N ALA A 134 5.56 -4.33 4.69
CA ALA A 134 4.19 -4.32 4.16
C ALA A 134 3.82 -5.64 3.44
N LYS A 135 4.77 -6.26 2.72
CA LYS A 135 4.55 -7.49 1.95
C LYS A 135 4.64 -8.76 2.80
N TYR A 136 5.71 -8.91 3.57
CA TYR A 136 6.07 -10.14 4.27
C TYR A 136 5.76 -10.09 5.78
N GLY A 137 5.51 -8.91 6.35
CA GLY A 137 5.39 -8.74 7.81
C GLY A 137 6.76 -8.77 8.49
N ASP A 138 6.80 -9.15 9.76
CA ASP A 138 8.03 -9.14 10.57
C ASP A 138 9.14 -10.03 9.99
N TYR A 139 10.35 -9.49 9.91
CA TYR A 139 11.53 -10.24 9.53
C TYR A 139 11.86 -11.36 10.54
N GLN A 140 11.88 -12.60 10.05
CA GLN A 140 12.33 -13.79 10.76
C GLN A 140 13.60 -14.38 10.11
N PRO A 141 14.77 -14.37 10.79
CA PRO A 141 16.03 -14.90 10.23
C PRO A 141 15.96 -16.37 9.79
N GLU A 142 15.16 -17.19 10.48
CA GLU A 142 15.02 -18.62 10.18
C GLU A 142 14.27 -18.89 8.86
N THR A 143 13.34 -17.99 8.52
CA THR A 143 12.44 -18.12 7.36
C THR A 143 12.97 -17.35 6.16
N HIS A 144 13.49 -16.13 6.39
CA HIS A 144 13.96 -15.22 5.35
C HIS A 144 15.47 -15.34 5.18
N LYS A 145 15.88 -16.36 4.42
CA LYS A 145 17.29 -16.58 4.08
C LYS A 145 17.76 -15.60 3.00
N PRO A 146 19.07 -15.32 2.90
CA PRO A 146 19.63 -14.53 1.81
C PRO A 146 19.18 -15.05 0.43
N GLY A 147 18.74 -14.15 -0.44
CA GLY A 147 18.15 -14.46 -1.74
C GLY A 147 16.62 -14.54 -1.72
N CYS A 148 15.96 -14.37 -0.57
CA CYS A 148 14.49 -14.39 -0.53
C CYS A 148 13.86 -13.17 -1.23
N LEU A 149 14.64 -12.12 -1.49
CA LEU A 149 14.16 -10.88 -2.12
C LEU A 149 14.52 -10.76 -3.61
N THR A 150 15.16 -11.76 -4.22
CA THR A 150 15.64 -11.68 -5.61
C THR A 150 14.51 -11.50 -6.64
N ALA A 151 13.30 -11.99 -6.33
CA ALA A 151 12.13 -11.84 -7.21
C ALA A 151 11.45 -10.46 -7.09
N ASP A 152 11.80 -9.66 -6.08
CA ASP A 152 11.17 -8.38 -5.81
C ASP A 152 11.87 -7.22 -6.53
N ARG A 153 11.08 -6.38 -7.19
CA ARG A 153 11.56 -5.10 -7.69
C ARG A 153 11.61 -4.08 -6.55
N LEU A 154 12.79 -3.94 -5.94
CA LEU A 154 12.98 -3.16 -4.70
C LEU A 154 13.56 -1.77 -4.90
N LEU A 155 14.39 -1.58 -5.92
CA LEU A 155 15.11 -0.32 -6.15
C LEU A 155 14.84 0.20 -7.56
N PRO A 156 14.85 1.53 -7.75
CA PRO A 156 14.88 2.13 -9.09
C PRO A 156 16.11 1.66 -9.87
N GLN A 157 15.97 1.50 -11.18
CA GLN A 157 17.05 0.98 -12.04
C GLN A 157 18.30 1.86 -11.96
N ARG A 158 18.11 3.18 -11.86
CA ARG A 158 19.19 4.15 -11.66
C ARG A 158 19.99 3.88 -10.39
N VAL A 159 19.33 3.62 -9.26
CA VAL A 159 20.00 3.36 -7.97
C VAL A 159 20.75 2.03 -8.01
N ALA A 160 20.12 0.99 -8.55
CA ALA A 160 20.75 -0.32 -8.68
C ALA A 160 22.00 -0.29 -9.58
N GLY A 161 22.00 0.54 -10.64
CA GLY A 161 23.11 0.65 -11.59
C GLY A 161 24.20 1.66 -11.22
N GLN A 162 23.94 2.61 -10.32
CA GLN A 162 24.87 3.71 -10.01
C GLN A 162 26.06 3.27 -9.13
N PHE A 163 25.89 2.23 -8.32
CA PHE A 163 26.90 1.76 -7.37
C PHE A 163 27.50 0.44 -7.83
N LYS A 164 28.80 0.22 -7.57
CA LYS A 164 29.47 -1.08 -7.74
C LYS A 164 29.08 -2.07 -6.63
N MET A 165 27.79 -2.16 -6.31
CA MET A 165 27.25 -3.07 -5.30
C MET A 165 26.57 -4.24 -6.00
N SER A 166 26.76 -5.45 -5.47
CA SER A 166 26.03 -6.62 -5.96
C SER A 166 24.56 -6.56 -5.53
N SER A 167 23.69 -7.33 -6.19
CA SER A 167 22.29 -7.49 -5.76
C SER A 167 22.20 -7.96 -4.31
N ASP A 168 23.11 -8.85 -3.90
CA ASP A 168 23.18 -9.40 -2.55
C ASP A 168 23.54 -8.34 -1.51
N ASP A 169 24.39 -7.37 -1.86
CA ASP A 169 24.77 -6.29 -0.94
C ASP A 169 23.63 -5.30 -0.73
N TRP A 170 22.83 -5.03 -1.78
CA TRP A 170 21.60 -4.27 -1.64
C TRP A 170 20.57 -5.00 -0.77
N GLU A 171 20.38 -6.29 -1.01
CA GLU A 171 19.49 -7.13 -0.22
C GLU A 171 19.85 -7.12 1.26
N LYS A 172 21.14 -7.31 1.60
CA LYS A 172 21.63 -7.23 2.99
C LYS A 172 21.27 -5.91 3.65
N ARG A 173 21.48 -4.77 2.96
CA ARG A 173 21.14 -3.44 3.52
C ARG A 173 19.65 -3.30 3.77
N ILE A 174 18.81 -3.77 2.84
CA ILE A 174 17.35 -3.73 2.98
C ILE A 174 16.89 -4.63 4.12
N MET A 175 17.46 -5.83 4.25
CA MET A 175 17.16 -6.77 5.34
C MET A 175 17.53 -6.20 6.72
N THR A 176 18.66 -5.51 6.84
CA THR A 176 19.05 -4.85 8.10
C THR A 176 17.98 -3.86 8.54
N TRP A 177 17.53 -2.98 7.64
CA TRP A 177 16.45 -2.02 7.95
C TRP A 177 15.11 -2.71 8.18
N TRP A 178 14.82 -3.79 7.45
CA TRP A 178 13.57 -4.55 7.64
C TRP A 178 13.50 -5.19 9.04
N ALA A 179 14.63 -5.66 9.58
CA ALA A 179 14.69 -6.19 10.94
C ALA A 179 14.29 -5.16 12.01
N ASP A 180 14.58 -3.88 11.78
CA ASP A 180 14.26 -2.78 12.71
C ASP A 180 12.76 -2.45 12.74
N HIS A 181 11.98 -2.86 11.72
CA HIS A 181 10.55 -2.58 11.63
C HIS A 181 9.66 -3.60 12.36
N ARG A 182 10.26 -4.53 13.11
CA ARG A 182 9.54 -5.60 13.81
C ARG A 182 8.42 -5.07 14.70
N GLY A 183 7.23 -5.65 14.57
CA GLY A 183 6.02 -5.27 15.30
C GLY A 183 5.18 -4.21 14.58
N THR A 184 5.66 -3.66 13.46
CA THR A 184 4.90 -2.71 12.65
C THR A 184 3.88 -3.47 11.79
N SER A 185 2.60 -3.08 11.84
CA SER A 185 1.59 -3.70 10.99
C SER A 185 1.81 -3.38 9.51
N ARG A 186 1.18 -4.15 8.61
CA ARG A 186 1.28 -3.91 7.16
C ARG A 186 0.75 -2.52 6.79
N GLU A 187 -0.35 -2.10 7.38
CA GLU A 187 -0.96 -0.78 7.17
C GLU A 187 -0.04 0.32 7.68
N GLN A 188 0.55 0.17 8.87
CA GLN A 188 1.48 1.16 9.39
C GLN A 188 2.73 1.27 8.51
N ALA A 189 3.27 0.15 8.02
CA ALA A 189 4.41 0.17 7.11
C ALA A 189 4.09 0.88 5.78
N MET A 190 2.88 0.68 5.22
CA MET A 190 2.42 1.43 4.04
C MET A 190 2.27 2.93 4.34
N LEU A 191 1.81 3.29 5.54
CA LEU A 191 1.67 4.69 5.95
C LEU A 191 3.04 5.36 6.12
N GLU A 192 3.99 4.72 6.80
CA GLU A 192 5.34 5.25 6.96
C GLU A 192 6.08 5.35 5.62
N TYR A 193 5.88 4.39 4.71
CA TYR A 193 6.36 4.50 3.34
C TYR A 193 5.87 5.79 2.67
N LEU A 194 4.56 6.08 2.76
CA LEU A 194 3.98 7.28 2.16
C LEU A 194 4.42 8.57 2.85
N LYS A 195 4.59 8.57 4.19
CA LYS A 195 5.10 9.72 4.93
C LYS A 195 6.52 10.09 4.54
N LEU A 196 7.36 9.10 4.19
CA LEU A 196 8.67 9.37 3.63
C LEU A 196 8.59 9.82 2.18
N ALA A 197 7.72 9.20 1.39
CA ALA A 197 7.60 9.51 -0.03
C ALA A 197 6.97 10.88 -0.31
N GLN A 198 6.09 11.39 0.57
CA GLN A 198 5.45 12.70 0.38
C GLN A 198 6.44 13.87 0.44
N ASP A 199 7.59 13.68 1.10
CA ASP A 199 8.63 14.70 1.22
C ASP A 199 9.58 14.73 0.00
N LEU A 200 9.43 13.80 -0.96
CA LEU A 200 10.21 13.82 -2.20
C LEU A 200 9.78 14.98 -3.09
N GLU A 201 10.74 15.67 -3.73
CA GLU A 201 10.49 16.93 -4.44
C GLU A 201 9.55 16.78 -5.65
N MET A 202 9.50 15.57 -6.22
CA MET A 202 8.64 15.25 -7.38
C MET A 202 7.31 14.58 -6.98
N TYR A 203 7.08 14.33 -5.69
CA TYR A 203 5.88 13.65 -5.21
C TYR A 203 4.62 14.46 -5.52
N GLY A 204 3.65 13.81 -6.17
CA GLY A 204 2.36 14.43 -6.48
C GLY A 204 2.42 15.57 -7.51
N VAL A 205 3.59 15.87 -8.09
CA VAL A 205 3.77 16.98 -9.03
C VAL A 205 3.43 16.54 -10.46
N ASN A 206 2.47 17.24 -11.08
CA ASN A 206 2.15 17.05 -12.50
C ASN A 206 2.95 18.04 -13.35
N TYR A 207 3.95 17.56 -14.10
CA TYR A 207 4.80 18.40 -14.94
C TYR A 207 4.22 18.65 -16.35
N PHE A 208 4.29 19.89 -16.80
CA PHE A 208 3.88 20.32 -18.14
C PHE A 208 4.96 21.19 -18.80
N GLU A 209 5.27 20.90 -20.06
CA GLU A 209 6.16 21.75 -20.85
C GLU A 209 5.46 23.06 -21.23
N ILE A 210 6.10 24.18 -20.88
CA ILE A 210 5.58 25.52 -21.12
C ILE A 210 6.69 26.44 -21.62
N ARG A 211 6.30 27.61 -22.16
CA ARG A 211 7.20 28.70 -22.53
C ARG A 211 6.80 30.01 -21.88
N ASN A 212 7.77 30.79 -21.45
CA ASN A 212 7.51 32.17 -21.01
C ASN A 212 7.31 33.11 -22.22
N LYS A 213 7.04 34.41 -21.96
CA LYS A 213 6.91 35.43 -23.02
C LYS A 213 8.17 35.60 -23.90
N LYS A 214 9.36 35.29 -23.36
CA LYS A 214 10.65 35.36 -24.08
C LYS A 214 10.95 34.10 -24.90
N GLY A 215 10.10 33.08 -24.84
CA GLY A 215 10.29 31.81 -25.55
C GLY A 215 11.18 30.79 -24.85
N THR A 216 11.59 31.03 -23.59
CA THR A 216 12.38 30.07 -22.81
C THR A 216 11.53 28.84 -22.46
N ASP A 217 12.06 27.66 -22.74
CA ASP A 217 11.44 26.38 -22.36
C ASP A 217 11.57 26.15 -20.85
N LEU A 218 10.45 25.85 -20.20
CA LEU A 218 10.31 25.65 -18.76
C LEU A 218 9.37 24.48 -18.48
N TYR A 219 9.31 24.03 -17.22
CA TYR A 219 8.22 23.18 -16.74
C TYR A 219 7.32 23.94 -15.78
N LEU A 220 6.02 23.67 -15.88
CA LEU A 220 5.02 23.98 -14.86
C LEU A 220 4.77 22.69 -14.07
N GLY A 221 4.93 22.73 -12.75
CA GLY A 221 4.41 21.73 -11.83
C GLY A 221 3.06 22.16 -11.27
N VAL A 222 2.12 21.24 -11.20
CA VAL A 222 0.83 21.41 -10.53
C VAL A 222 0.71 20.34 -9.45
N ASP A 223 0.57 20.75 -8.20
CA ASP A 223 0.49 19.86 -7.03
C ASP A 223 -0.62 20.32 -6.04
N ALA A 224 -0.67 19.66 -4.88
CA ALA A 224 -1.66 19.94 -3.85
C ALA A 224 -1.46 21.31 -3.16
N LEU A 225 -0.26 21.90 -3.22
CA LEU A 225 0.12 23.13 -2.52
C LEU A 225 0.00 24.36 -3.43
N GLY A 226 0.24 24.21 -4.74
CA GLY A 226 0.16 25.32 -5.68
C GLY A 226 0.64 25.00 -7.09
N LEU A 227 1.24 26.03 -7.69
CA LEU A 227 1.87 25.98 -9.00
C LEU A 227 3.34 26.34 -8.89
N ASN A 228 4.19 25.57 -9.55
CA ASN A 228 5.64 25.74 -9.48
C ASN A 228 6.23 25.85 -10.88
N ILE A 229 7.24 26.70 -11.06
CA ILE A 229 7.96 26.89 -12.32
C ILE A 229 9.38 26.37 -12.16
N TYR A 230 9.79 25.49 -13.07
CA TYR A 230 11.08 24.83 -13.06
C TYR A 230 11.84 25.11 -14.34
N GLU A 231 13.17 25.08 -14.25
CA GLU A 231 14.04 25.12 -15.42
C GLU A 231 13.95 23.80 -16.20
N LYS A 232 14.31 23.83 -17.48
CA LYS A 232 14.25 22.62 -18.32
C LYS A 232 15.21 21.52 -17.86
N SER A 233 16.32 21.90 -17.23
CA SER A 233 17.39 21.01 -16.74
C SER A 233 17.14 20.46 -15.34
N ASP A 234 16.23 21.03 -14.55
CA ASP A 234 16.03 20.68 -13.15
C ASP A 234 14.54 20.68 -12.80
N LYS A 235 13.99 19.48 -12.51
CA LYS A 235 12.60 19.28 -12.07
C LYS A 235 12.45 19.18 -10.55
N LEU A 236 13.55 19.18 -9.81
CA LEU A 236 13.56 19.02 -8.36
C LEU A 236 13.38 20.39 -7.69
N SER A 237 14.12 21.40 -8.13
CA SER A 237 14.13 22.71 -7.47
C SER A 237 13.27 23.74 -8.23
N PRO A 238 12.10 24.14 -7.72
CA PRO A 238 11.30 25.19 -8.34
C PRO A 238 12.00 26.56 -8.22
N LYS A 239 11.97 27.36 -9.29
CA LYS A 239 12.48 28.73 -9.29
C LYS A 239 11.46 29.76 -8.81
N VAL A 240 10.18 29.49 -9.08
CA VAL A 240 9.06 30.36 -8.71
C VAL A 240 7.90 29.47 -8.27
N GLY A 241 7.29 29.79 -7.14
CA GLY A 241 6.10 29.11 -6.62
C GLY A 241 4.92 30.09 -6.47
N PHE A 242 3.71 29.58 -6.69
CA PHE A 242 2.45 30.28 -6.47
C PHE A 242 1.55 29.39 -5.62
N PRO A 243 1.51 29.61 -4.29
CA PRO A 243 0.60 28.91 -3.41
C PRO A 243 -0.86 29.10 -3.84
N TRP A 244 -1.72 28.11 -3.61
CA TRP A 244 -3.15 28.24 -3.95
C TRP A 244 -3.82 29.45 -3.27
N SER A 245 -3.40 29.81 -2.05
CA SER A 245 -3.87 31.00 -1.32
C SER A 245 -3.53 32.32 -2.00
N GLU A 246 -2.59 32.37 -2.94
CA GLU A 246 -2.18 33.60 -3.62
C GLU A 246 -2.80 33.73 -5.02
N ILE A 247 -3.56 32.73 -5.47
CA ILE A 247 -4.13 32.70 -6.81
C ILE A 247 -5.60 33.10 -6.76
N ARG A 248 -5.95 34.18 -7.47
CA ARG A 248 -7.34 34.67 -7.58
C ARG A 248 -8.10 33.96 -8.69
N ASN A 249 -7.47 33.84 -9.86
CA ASN A 249 -8.12 33.32 -11.04
C ASN A 249 -7.11 32.68 -11.99
N ILE A 250 -7.52 31.60 -12.64
CA ILE A 250 -6.74 30.91 -13.66
C ILE A 250 -7.59 30.81 -14.92
N SER A 251 -7.01 31.19 -16.06
CA SER A 251 -7.70 31.13 -17.35
C SER A 251 -6.72 30.91 -18.49
N PHE A 252 -7.23 30.47 -19.64
CA PHE A 252 -6.41 30.39 -20.85
C PHE A 252 -7.23 30.77 -22.08
N ASN A 253 -6.54 31.27 -23.10
CA ASN A 253 -7.07 31.50 -24.44
C ASN A 253 -6.10 30.90 -25.46
N ASP A 254 -6.59 29.91 -26.22
CA ASP A 254 -5.79 29.07 -27.10
C ASP A 254 -4.52 28.52 -26.43
N LYS A 255 -3.33 29.01 -26.81
CA LYS A 255 -2.03 28.62 -26.24
C LYS A 255 -1.64 29.42 -25.01
N LYS A 256 -2.18 30.63 -24.83
CA LYS A 256 -1.83 31.56 -23.76
C LYS A 256 -2.57 31.20 -22.47
N PHE A 257 -1.82 31.00 -21.39
CA PHE A 257 -2.34 30.72 -20.05
C PHE A 257 -2.02 31.89 -19.12
N VAL A 258 -2.96 32.28 -18.27
CA VAL A 258 -2.86 33.46 -17.40
C VAL A 258 -3.26 33.08 -15.97
N ILE A 259 -2.34 33.35 -15.04
CA ILE A 259 -2.54 33.21 -13.60
C ILE A 259 -2.60 34.63 -13.02
N LYS A 260 -3.73 34.96 -12.39
CA LYS A 260 -3.95 36.26 -11.76
C LYS A 260 -3.76 36.13 -10.25
N PRO A 261 -2.84 36.89 -9.64
CA PRO A 261 -2.65 36.86 -8.19
C PRO A 261 -3.83 37.49 -7.44
N ILE A 262 -3.94 37.19 -6.15
CA ILE A 262 -4.86 37.87 -5.23
C ILE A 262 -4.41 39.31 -5.02
N ASP A 263 -3.12 39.60 -4.96
CA ASP A 263 -2.67 40.99 -4.94
C ASP A 263 -2.98 41.66 -6.30
N LYS A 264 -3.86 42.68 -6.28
CA LYS A 264 -4.23 43.43 -7.51
C LYS A 264 -3.07 44.27 -8.06
N LYS A 265 -2.04 44.55 -7.24
CA LYS A 265 -0.85 45.30 -7.66
C LYS A 265 0.18 44.40 -8.33
N ALA A 266 0.16 43.10 -8.05
CA ALA A 266 1.07 42.14 -8.66
C ALA A 266 0.68 41.89 -10.12
N ASN A 267 1.69 41.71 -10.98
CA ASN A 267 1.49 41.46 -12.40
C ASN A 267 0.94 40.04 -12.64
N ASP A 268 0.06 39.92 -13.64
CA ASP A 268 -0.40 38.63 -14.14
C ASP A 268 0.80 37.78 -14.63
N PHE A 269 0.86 36.52 -14.16
CA PHE A 269 1.83 35.56 -14.66
C PHE A 269 1.28 34.88 -15.92
N VAL A 270 2.07 34.88 -16.99
CA VAL A 270 1.63 34.40 -18.32
C VAL A 270 2.65 33.45 -18.89
N PHE A 271 2.19 32.28 -19.34
CA PHE A 271 2.97 31.30 -20.07
C PHE A 271 2.18 30.75 -21.27
N TYR A 272 2.86 29.97 -22.11
CA TYR A 272 2.30 29.38 -23.31
C TYR A 272 2.53 27.87 -23.33
N ALA A 273 1.47 27.09 -23.52
CA ALA A 273 1.58 25.65 -23.74
C ALA A 273 1.54 25.35 -25.26
N PRO A 274 2.20 24.28 -25.72
CA PRO A 274 2.33 24.01 -27.16
C PRO A 274 1.01 23.61 -27.83
N ARG A 275 0.04 23.09 -27.06
CA ARG A 275 -1.26 22.59 -27.58
C ARG A 275 -2.42 22.97 -26.66
N LEU A 276 -3.56 23.37 -27.23
CA LEU A 276 -4.80 23.69 -26.51
C LEU A 276 -5.24 22.61 -25.50
N ARG A 277 -5.08 21.33 -25.85
CA ARG A 277 -5.45 20.22 -24.97
C ARG A 277 -4.63 20.18 -23.66
N ILE A 278 -3.40 20.68 -23.69
CA ILE A 278 -2.53 20.73 -22.51
C ILE A 278 -3.08 21.79 -21.55
N ASN A 279 -3.45 22.97 -22.06
CA ASN A 279 -4.10 24.01 -21.25
C ASN A 279 -5.41 23.51 -20.62
N LYS A 280 -6.22 22.74 -21.35
CA LYS A 280 -7.42 22.09 -20.77
C LYS A 280 -7.08 21.12 -19.63
N ARG A 281 -5.98 20.37 -19.73
CA ARG A 281 -5.51 19.45 -18.67
C ARG A 281 -4.98 20.21 -17.46
N ILE A 282 -4.12 21.21 -17.68
CA ILE A 282 -3.59 22.08 -16.63
C ILE A 282 -4.74 22.71 -15.85
N LEU A 283 -5.69 23.37 -16.54
CA LEU A 283 -6.82 24.02 -15.89
C LEU A 283 -7.65 23.03 -15.04
N ALA A 284 -7.93 21.83 -15.57
CA ALA A 284 -8.69 20.81 -14.83
C ALA A 284 -7.95 20.31 -13.57
N LEU A 285 -6.61 20.24 -13.60
CA LEU A 285 -5.82 19.91 -12.41
C LEU A 285 -5.76 21.08 -11.43
N CYS A 286 -5.58 22.32 -11.91
CA CYS A 286 -5.60 23.49 -11.05
C CYS A 286 -6.93 23.63 -10.31
N MET A 287 -8.05 23.47 -11.02
CA MET A 287 -9.39 23.56 -10.41
C MET A 287 -9.59 22.49 -9.33
N GLY A 288 -9.23 21.22 -9.61
CA GLY A 288 -9.39 20.14 -8.66
C GLY A 288 -8.46 20.24 -7.43
N ASN A 289 -7.17 20.58 -7.64
CA ASN A 289 -6.25 20.79 -6.53
C ASN A 289 -6.67 22.00 -5.68
N HIS A 290 -7.05 23.12 -6.29
CA HIS A 290 -7.54 24.29 -5.55
C HIS A 290 -8.85 23.99 -4.78
N GLU A 291 -9.77 23.22 -5.36
CA GLU A 291 -10.99 22.79 -4.65
C GLU A 291 -10.66 21.97 -3.39
N LEU A 292 -9.75 21.00 -3.50
CA LEU A 292 -9.30 20.19 -2.36
C LEU A 292 -8.51 21.02 -1.33
N TYR A 293 -7.63 21.90 -1.79
CA TYR A 293 -6.92 22.87 -0.94
C TYR A 293 -7.89 23.71 -0.10
N MET A 294 -8.96 24.22 -0.71
CA MET A 294 -9.99 24.99 0.00
C MET A 294 -10.84 24.13 0.92
N ARG A 295 -11.06 22.85 0.58
CA ARG A 295 -11.77 21.89 1.43
C ARG A 295 -10.99 21.61 2.72
N ARG A 296 -9.67 21.41 2.65
CA ARG A 296 -8.79 21.16 3.81
C ARG A 296 -8.75 22.30 4.83
N ARG A 297 -9.04 23.53 4.39
CA ARG A 297 -9.06 24.74 5.23
C ARG A 297 -10.41 25.01 5.88
N LYS A 298 -11.38 24.12 5.64
CA LYS A 298 -12.69 24.14 6.29
C LYS A 298 -12.79 22.97 7.27
N PRO A 299 -13.66 23.07 8.29
CA PRO A 299 -13.94 21.93 9.15
C PRO A 299 -14.40 20.71 8.34
N ASP A 300 -14.01 19.52 8.80
CA ASP A 300 -14.43 18.26 8.21
C ASP A 300 -15.97 18.18 8.10
N THR A 301 -16.47 17.71 6.97
CA THR A 301 -17.90 17.43 6.81
C THR A 301 -18.32 16.30 7.74
N ILE A 302 -19.62 16.22 8.06
CA ILE A 302 -20.17 15.15 8.92
C ILE A 302 -19.79 13.76 8.38
N GLU A 303 -19.82 13.57 7.05
CA GLU A 303 -19.42 12.32 6.42
C GLU A 303 -17.95 11.97 6.68
N VAL A 304 -17.03 12.94 6.56
CA VAL A 304 -15.60 12.73 6.84
C VAL A 304 -15.37 12.43 8.32
N GLN A 305 -16.07 13.13 9.22
CA GLN A 305 -15.98 12.89 10.66
C GLN A 305 -16.42 11.45 11.01
N GLN A 306 -17.53 11.00 10.43
CA GLN A 306 -18.01 9.62 10.58
C GLN A 306 -17.01 8.60 10.02
N MET A 307 -16.42 8.87 8.85
CA MET A 307 -15.38 8.01 8.28
C MET A 307 -14.17 7.91 9.21
N LYS A 308 -13.67 9.04 9.73
CA LYS A 308 -12.54 9.06 10.67
C LYS A 308 -12.87 8.32 11.97
N GLN A 309 -14.07 8.50 12.50
CA GLN A 309 -14.51 7.79 13.70
C GLN A 309 -14.55 6.28 13.47
N GLN A 310 -15.20 5.83 12.38
CA GLN A 310 -15.27 4.43 12.01
C GLN A 310 -13.88 3.82 11.82
N ALA A 311 -12.98 4.50 11.11
CA ALA A 311 -11.62 4.02 10.90
C ALA A 311 -10.81 3.92 12.21
N ARG A 312 -11.00 4.85 13.16
CA ARG A 312 -10.37 4.76 14.49
C ARG A 312 -10.88 3.56 15.29
N GLU A 313 -12.19 3.33 15.27
CA GLU A 313 -12.80 2.18 15.95
C GLU A 313 -12.32 0.86 15.35
N GLU A 314 -12.30 0.75 14.01
CA GLU A 314 -11.77 -0.43 13.30
C GLU A 314 -10.29 -0.68 13.60
N ARG A 315 -9.45 0.37 13.62
CA ARG A 315 -8.02 0.25 13.97
C ARG A 315 -7.82 -0.17 15.42
N ALA A 316 -8.58 0.38 16.36
CA ALA A 316 -8.51 0.01 17.77
C ALA A 316 -8.91 -1.46 18.00
N LEU A 317 -9.95 -1.93 17.30
CA LEU A 317 -10.38 -3.33 17.33
C LEU A 317 -9.28 -4.26 16.79
N LYS A 318 -8.69 -3.94 15.63
CA LYS A 318 -7.58 -4.71 15.04
C LYS A 318 -6.37 -4.78 15.97
N GLN A 319 -6.02 -3.66 16.62
CA GLN A 319 -4.91 -3.60 17.58
C GLN A 319 -5.19 -4.47 18.81
N ALA A 320 -6.39 -4.37 19.40
CA ALA A 320 -6.78 -5.19 20.54
C ALA A 320 -6.78 -6.70 20.20
N GLU A 321 -7.24 -7.06 19.01
CA GLU A 321 -7.19 -8.44 18.52
C GLU A 321 -5.74 -8.93 18.34
N GLN A 322 -4.87 -8.12 17.73
CA GLN A 322 -3.46 -8.44 17.54
C GLN A 322 -2.74 -8.63 18.88
N GLU A 323 -2.99 -7.76 19.86
CA GLU A 323 -2.44 -7.91 21.21
C GLU A 323 -2.92 -9.20 21.89
N ARG A 324 -4.20 -9.54 21.72
CA ARG A 324 -4.77 -10.78 22.25
C ARG A 324 -4.08 -12.01 21.63
N LEU A 325 -3.92 -12.02 20.31
CA LEU A 325 -3.22 -13.09 19.59
C LEU A 325 -1.74 -13.19 20.02
N ASN A 326 -1.06 -12.06 20.19
CA ASN A 326 0.33 -12.02 20.65
C ASN A 326 0.48 -12.58 22.07
N LYS A 327 -0.46 -12.28 22.99
CA LYS A 327 -0.49 -12.86 24.34
C LYS A 327 -0.70 -14.37 24.31
N VAL A 328 -1.60 -14.86 23.46
CA VAL A 328 -1.83 -16.31 23.27
C VAL A 328 -0.57 -16.99 22.72
N ARG A 329 0.05 -16.40 21.69
CA ARG A 329 1.28 -16.92 21.08
C ARG A 329 2.45 -16.95 22.07
N SER A 330 2.63 -15.90 22.86
CA SER A 330 3.68 -15.82 23.88
C SER A 330 3.49 -16.90 24.95
N LYS A 331 2.26 -17.10 25.45
CA LYS A 331 1.96 -18.19 26.38
C LYS A 331 2.24 -19.56 25.77
N ALA A 332 1.81 -19.81 24.54
CA ALA A 332 2.07 -21.06 23.84
C ALA A 332 3.57 -21.34 23.69
N GLN A 333 4.36 -20.32 23.33
CA GLN A 333 5.82 -20.43 23.25
C GLN A 333 6.47 -20.73 24.61
N SER A 334 6.01 -20.08 25.70
CA SER A 334 6.47 -20.38 27.05
C SER A 334 6.16 -21.83 27.45
N TYR A 335 4.95 -22.32 27.15
CA TYR A 335 4.57 -23.72 27.41
C TYR A 335 5.42 -24.71 26.61
N LEU A 336 5.61 -24.47 25.31
CA LEU A 336 6.46 -25.31 24.47
C LEU A 336 7.90 -25.36 24.98
N ARG A 337 8.43 -24.23 25.45
CA ARG A 337 9.76 -24.17 26.07
C ARG A 337 9.84 -25.02 27.33
N ILE A 338 8.85 -24.92 28.22
CA ILE A 338 8.79 -25.75 29.45
C ILE A 338 8.71 -27.24 29.09
N VAL A 339 7.89 -27.62 28.12
CA VAL A 339 7.76 -29.01 27.65
C VAL A 339 9.08 -29.52 27.09
N PHE A 340 9.79 -28.70 26.30
CA PHE A 340 11.10 -29.04 25.77
C PHE A 340 12.16 -29.20 26.88
N GLU A 341 12.17 -28.29 27.86
CA GLU A 341 13.08 -28.36 29.02
C GLU A 341 12.81 -29.61 29.89
N ILE A 342 11.55 -29.98 30.12
CA ILE A 342 11.18 -31.22 30.82
C ILE A 342 11.65 -32.45 30.02
N SER A 343 11.41 -32.47 28.71
CA SER A 343 11.80 -33.59 27.84
C SER A 343 13.32 -33.76 27.77
N ALA A 344 14.09 -32.66 27.73
CA ALA A 344 15.54 -32.69 27.73
C ALA A 344 16.14 -33.09 29.09
N SER A 345 15.41 -32.87 30.19
CA SER A 345 15.86 -33.25 31.55
C SER A 345 15.76 -34.76 31.77
N ASP A 346 14.79 -35.43 31.15
CA ASP A 346 14.61 -36.89 31.19
C ASP A 346 15.65 -37.67 30.33
N GLU A 347 16.42 -36.99 29.47
CA GLU A 347 17.48 -37.58 28.62
C GLU A 347 18.91 -37.48 29.21
N SER A 348 19.07 -36.97 30.44
CA SER A 348 20.40 -36.92 31.08
C SER A 348 20.89 -38.32 31.50
N PRO A 349 22.05 -38.81 31.02
CA PRO A 349 22.57 -40.11 31.42
C PRO A 349 23.07 -39.99 32.87
N THR A 350 22.39 -40.65 33.79
CA THR A 350 22.84 -40.80 35.17
C THR A 350 24.12 -41.63 35.19
N THR A 351 25.28 -40.97 35.23
CA THR A 351 26.54 -41.57 35.65
C THR A 351 26.54 -41.72 37.16
N ALA A 352 25.89 -42.76 37.66
CA ALA A 352 26.07 -43.28 39.01
C ALA A 352 25.55 -44.72 39.05
N ASP A 353 26.45 -45.68 38.83
CA ASP A 353 26.56 -46.93 39.59
C ASP A 353 27.48 -47.91 38.84
N GLN A 354 28.78 -47.79 39.11
CA GLN A 354 29.66 -48.95 39.06
C GLN A 354 29.60 -49.61 40.44
N ASN A 355 29.33 -50.92 40.43
CA ASN A 355 29.35 -51.87 41.55
C ASN A 355 28.00 -52.12 42.27
N ALA A 356 27.19 -53.01 41.72
CA ALA A 356 26.59 -54.09 42.51
C ALA A 356 26.15 -55.23 41.57
N SER A 357 26.51 -56.43 42.01
CA SER A 357 26.31 -57.75 41.43
C SER A 357 24.86 -58.10 41.04
N GLU A 358 24.76 -59.02 40.09
CA GLU A 358 23.57 -59.80 39.75
C GLU A 358 22.86 -60.33 41.01
N ASP A 359 21.63 -59.87 41.24
CA ASP A 359 20.48 -60.66 41.70
C ASP A 359 19.35 -59.72 42.19
N ASN A 360 18.34 -59.48 41.35
CA ASN A 360 16.92 -59.66 41.69
C ASN A 360 15.99 -59.05 40.62
N LEU A 361 15.16 -59.93 40.09
CA LEU A 361 14.03 -59.65 39.22
C LEU A 361 12.84 -59.16 40.06
N THR A 362 12.76 -57.88 40.42
CA THR A 362 11.49 -57.22 40.80
C THR A 362 11.59 -55.70 40.71
N HIS A 363 10.56 -55.07 40.11
CA HIS A 363 10.30 -53.62 40.03
C HIS A 363 11.17 -52.76 39.09
N ARG A 364 10.90 -52.86 37.79
CA ARG A 364 10.93 -51.69 36.88
C ARG A 364 9.51 -51.25 36.55
N LYS A 365 8.97 -50.31 37.32
CA LYS A 365 7.79 -49.49 36.98
C LYS A 365 8.00 -48.08 37.52
N SER A 366 8.67 -47.22 36.77
CA SER A 366 8.69 -45.78 37.04
C SER A 366 8.64 -44.89 35.80
N SER A 367 8.63 -45.43 34.59
CA SER A 367 8.47 -44.65 33.34
C SER A 367 7.02 -44.45 32.91
N SER A 368 6.03 -45.06 33.59
CA SER A 368 4.60 -44.91 33.24
C SER A 368 3.86 -43.80 34.02
N SER A 369 4.51 -43.06 34.93
CA SER A 369 3.81 -41.99 35.66
C SER A 369 3.87 -40.64 34.94
N THR A 370 4.91 -40.39 34.13
CA THR A 370 5.14 -39.10 33.49
C THR A 370 4.42 -39.00 32.15
N SER A 371 4.50 -40.06 31.33
CA SER A 371 3.78 -40.16 30.05
C SER A 371 2.25 -40.05 30.21
N TYR A 372 1.67 -40.71 31.22
CA TYR A 372 0.23 -40.61 31.52
C TYR A 372 -0.18 -39.23 32.07
N ARG A 373 0.73 -38.51 32.74
CA ARG A 373 0.47 -37.13 33.20
C ARG A 373 0.52 -36.12 32.05
N ILE A 374 1.38 -36.35 31.06
CA ILE A 374 1.49 -35.54 29.84
C ILE A 374 0.26 -35.78 28.93
N GLU A 375 -0.15 -37.02 28.73
CA GLU A 375 -1.39 -37.35 27.99
C GLU A 375 -2.64 -36.82 28.68
N ALA A 376 -2.75 -36.93 30.00
CA ALA A 376 -3.88 -36.39 30.75
C ALA A 376 -3.94 -34.85 30.71
N ALA A 377 -2.79 -34.17 30.75
CA ALA A 377 -2.73 -32.71 30.58
C ALA A 377 -3.15 -32.29 29.17
N PHE A 378 -2.76 -33.05 28.14
CA PHE A 378 -3.12 -32.81 26.74
C PHE A 378 -4.62 -33.01 26.49
N HIS A 379 -5.23 -34.06 27.04
CA HIS A 379 -6.67 -34.34 26.93
C HIS A 379 -7.55 -33.33 27.68
N VAL A 380 -7.11 -32.84 28.85
CA VAL A 380 -7.85 -31.82 29.61
C VAL A 380 -7.80 -30.45 28.92
N LEU A 381 -6.70 -30.14 28.23
CA LEU A 381 -6.54 -28.88 27.48
C LEU A 381 -7.30 -28.91 26.15
N SER A 382 -7.21 -30.00 25.37
CA SER A 382 -7.96 -30.11 24.12
C SER A 382 -9.47 -30.06 24.35
N ALA A 383 -9.97 -30.68 25.43
CA ALA A 383 -11.40 -30.67 25.78
C ALA A 383 -11.92 -29.32 26.29
N ARG A 384 -11.07 -28.48 26.92
CA ARG A 384 -11.44 -27.12 27.35
C ARG A 384 -11.38 -26.10 26.22
N GLU A 385 -10.45 -26.26 25.28
CA GLU A 385 -10.29 -25.34 24.14
C GLU A 385 -11.22 -25.66 22.96
N TYR A 386 -11.54 -26.95 22.69
CA TYR A 386 -12.48 -27.30 21.61
C TYR A 386 -13.93 -26.85 21.87
N LYS A 387 -14.35 -26.74 23.14
CA LYS A 387 -15.70 -26.23 23.48
C LYS A 387 -15.85 -24.72 23.24
N VAL A 388 -14.76 -23.98 23.04
CA VAL A 388 -14.78 -22.53 22.78
C VAL A 388 -14.66 -22.22 21.27
N LEU A 389 -14.34 -23.22 20.44
CA LEU A 389 -14.08 -23.08 19.00
C LEU A 389 -15.12 -23.83 18.14
N LYS A 390 -16.40 -23.38 18.14
CA LYS A 390 -17.26 -23.18 16.95
C LYS A 390 -18.73 -22.88 17.33
N PRO A 391 -19.49 -22.10 16.52
CA PRO A 391 -19.16 -21.60 15.18
C PRO A 391 -19.18 -20.06 15.06
N CYS A 392 -18.07 -19.47 14.62
CA CYS A 392 -18.12 -18.30 13.75
C CYS A 392 -17.69 -18.76 12.37
N ASN A 393 -18.56 -18.56 11.37
CA ASN A 393 -18.34 -18.93 9.98
C ASN A 393 -17.11 -18.20 9.43
N LEU A 394 -16.02 -18.93 9.29
CA LEU A 394 -14.83 -18.57 8.51
C LEU A 394 -14.84 -19.43 7.25
N GLU A 395 -15.69 -19.06 6.31
CA GLU A 395 -15.39 -19.27 4.89
C GLU A 395 -14.73 -17.97 4.41
N GLN A 396 -13.65 -18.07 3.65
CA GLN A 396 -12.77 -16.97 3.18
C GLN A 396 -11.61 -16.59 4.12
N ASP A 397 -10.73 -17.54 4.46
CA ASP A 397 -9.31 -17.20 4.40
C ASP A 397 -8.44 -18.44 4.19
N GLY A 398 -7.80 -18.53 3.02
CA GLY A 398 -7.02 -19.70 2.58
C GLY A 398 -5.64 -19.81 3.26
N GLY A 399 -5.19 -18.77 3.96
CA GLY A 399 -3.86 -18.73 4.58
C GLY A 399 -3.74 -19.47 5.92
N ALA A 400 -4.80 -19.44 6.74
CA ALA A 400 -4.75 -19.99 8.10
C ALA A 400 -4.73 -21.52 8.17
N LYS A 401 -5.04 -22.23 7.08
CA LYS A 401 -4.98 -23.70 7.03
C LYS A 401 -3.55 -24.24 6.95
N ALA A 402 -2.60 -23.47 6.40
CA ALA A 402 -1.23 -23.95 6.22
C ALA A 402 -0.44 -23.99 7.55
N ASP A 403 -0.63 -23.01 8.42
CA ASP A 403 0.13 -22.89 9.68
C ASP A 403 -0.30 -23.91 10.74
N LEU A 404 -1.57 -24.34 10.74
CA LEU A 404 -2.06 -25.39 11.63
C LEU A 404 -1.69 -26.81 11.15
N GLN A 405 -1.56 -27.01 9.84
CA GLN A 405 -1.21 -28.32 9.29
C GLN A 405 0.28 -28.64 9.43
N GLY A 406 1.14 -27.62 9.47
CA GLY A 406 2.54 -27.75 9.89
C GLY A 406 2.68 -28.21 11.36
N PHE A 407 1.78 -27.77 12.25
CA PHE A 407 1.81 -28.12 13.67
C PHE A 407 1.46 -29.59 13.95
N CYS A 408 0.58 -30.21 13.16
CA CYS A 408 0.26 -31.64 13.30
C CYS A 408 1.34 -32.57 12.69
N THR A 409 2.15 -32.08 11.75
CA THR A 409 3.12 -32.93 11.02
C THR A 409 4.38 -33.20 11.85
N LEU A 410 4.70 -32.34 12.82
CA LEU A 410 5.78 -32.56 13.79
C LEU A 410 5.53 -33.74 14.74
N TYR A 411 4.28 -34.18 14.90
CA TYR A 411 3.95 -35.32 15.76
C TYR A 411 4.14 -36.70 15.08
N SER A 412 4.15 -36.77 13.75
CA SER A 412 4.31 -38.06 13.05
C SER A 412 5.78 -38.52 12.93
N ILE A 413 6.74 -37.63 13.18
CA ILE A 413 8.17 -37.93 13.09
C ILE A 413 8.76 -38.31 14.46
N ALA A 414 8.15 -37.82 15.55
CA ALA A 414 8.59 -38.13 16.92
C ALA A 414 8.04 -39.46 17.48
N GLY A 415 7.02 -40.05 16.84
CA GLY A 415 6.40 -41.31 17.29
C GLY A 415 6.93 -42.58 16.62
N ASN A 416 8.03 -42.52 15.86
CA ASN A 416 8.53 -43.66 15.09
C ASN A 416 10.06 -43.79 15.11
N LYS A 417 10.67 -43.66 16.29
CA LYS A 417 12.03 -44.15 16.57
C LYS A 417 12.08 -44.86 17.90
#